data_AF-A0A7J4G120-F1
#
_entry.id   AF-A0A7J4G120-F1
#
_cell.length_a   1.000
_cell.length_b   1.000
_cell.length_c   1.000
_cell.angle_alpha   90.00
_cell.angle_beta   90.00
_cell.angle_gamma   90.00
#
_symmetry.space_group_name_H-M   'P 1'
#
loop_
_entity.id
_entity.type
_entity.pdbx_description
1 polymer ?
#
loop_
_entity_poly.entity_id
_entity_poly.type
_entity_poly.pdbx_seq_one_letter_code
_entity_poly.pdbx_strand_id
1 'polypeptide(L)'
;MNRYIIILFILLALLTLFYEIEFKSEIANVIDGDTIKLKNNGYVRLLGINAPEKSQLFYNESKNRLKELLENKEIFFEKDREDKDKYGRLLRYVFANKTLVNLQLVREGYAKPYLLDDLKYKAKIENAWKECLQKKLNLCNFTETCNNLCIGLEYINWNAKGNDCENPNGEYIIFKNYCNISCDLTNWKLKDKENNTYIFPNFILRPFNKVIIYSGDGQNNEKELYWNKQGRCGAVWNNNCDGDIINLINSNGSLILIYSYKGFC
;
A
#
# COMPACT_ATOMS: atom_id res chain seq x y z
N MET A 1 2.02 58.25 0.87
CA MET A 1 1.94 56.79 0.66
C MET A 1 0.47 56.40 0.68
N ASN A 2 -0.05 55.85 -0.44
CA ASN A 2 -1.49 55.68 -0.65
C ASN A 2 -2.06 54.63 0.32
N ARG A 3 -3.15 54.96 1.05
CA ARG A 3 -3.77 54.05 2.05
C ARG A 3 -4.13 52.68 1.46
N TYR A 4 -4.49 52.64 0.17
CA TYR A 4 -4.77 51.41 -0.56
C TYR A 4 -3.55 50.51 -0.76
N ILE A 5 -2.35 51.08 -0.90
CA ILE A 5 -1.09 50.31 -1.02
C ILE A 5 -0.75 49.64 0.31
N ILE A 6 -0.95 50.34 1.42
CA ILE A 6 -0.70 49.79 2.77
C ILE A 6 -1.66 48.63 3.07
N ILE A 7 -2.95 48.78 2.73
CA ILE A 7 -3.94 47.71 2.93
C ILE A 7 -3.63 46.49 2.06
N LEU A 8 -3.22 46.69 0.80
CA LEU A 8 -2.83 45.58 -0.07
C LEU A 8 -1.58 44.84 0.44
N PHE A 9 -0.58 45.56 0.94
CA PHE A 9 0.60 44.94 1.56
C PHE A 9 0.25 44.17 2.84
N ILE A 10 -0.65 44.71 3.67
CA ILE A 10 -1.13 44.02 4.87
C ILE A 10 -1.94 42.77 4.51
N LEU A 11 -2.80 42.83 3.49
CA LEU A 11 -3.56 41.67 2.98
C LEU A 11 -2.65 40.62 2.36
N LEU A 12 -1.62 41.01 1.59
CA LEU A 12 -0.63 40.09 1.04
C LEU A 12 0.21 39.45 2.15
N ALA A 13 0.63 40.24 3.14
CA ALA A 13 1.37 39.76 4.31
C ALA A 13 0.52 38.83 5.19
N LEU A 14 -0.76 39.14 5.38
CA LEU A 14 -1.74 38.26 6.03
C LEU A 14 -1.95 36.99 5.21
N LEU A 15 -2.09 37.08 3.88
CA LEU A 15 -2.20 35.91 3.01
C LEU A 15 -0.95 35.02 3.09
N THR A 16 0.25 35.59 3.19
CA THR A 16 1.49 34.82 3.42
C THR A 16 1.60 34.27 4.84
N LEU A 17 1.13 35.00 5.85
CA LEU A 17 1.08 34.53 7.25
C LEU A 17 0.09 33.37 7.41
N PHE A 18 -1.03 33.39 6.70
CA PHE A 18 -1.98 32.28 6.68
C PHE A 18 -1.48 31.08 5.86
N TYR A 19 -0.63 31.31 4.85
CA TYR A 19 -0.02 30.23 4.05
C TYR A 19 1.07 29.46 4.83
N GLU A 20 1.82 30.11 5.71
CA GLU A 20 2.83 29.43 6.55
C GLU A 20 2.24 28.63 7.73
N ILE A 21 0.94 28.74 8.00
CA ILE A 21 0.27 28.01 9.10
C ILE A 21 -0.08 26.56 8.71
N GLU A 22 0.26 26.11 7.50
CA GLU A 22 -0.02 24.74 7.07
C GLU A 22 0.98 23.73 7.67
N PHE A 23 0.79 23.48 8.97
CA PHE A 23 1.19 22.29 9.71
C PHE A 23 2.68 21.90 9.63
N LYS A 24 3.53 22.75 10.21
CA LYS A 24 4.84 22.32 10.73
C LYS A 24 4.62 21.44 11.98
N SER A 25 4.01 20.25 11.82
CA SER A 25 3.87 19.34 12.95
C SER A 25 5.25 18.82 13.31
N GLU A 26 5.70 19.19 14.51
CA GLU A 26 6.98 18.76 15.02
C GLU A 26 6.93 17.25 15.25
N ILE A 27 7.76 16.54 14.48
CA ILE A 27 7.97 15.11 14.62
C ILE A 27 8.61 14.85 15.98
N ALA A 28 8.00 13.96 16.77
CA ALA A 28 8.57 13.54 18.05
C ALA A 28 9.61 12.43 17.84
N ASN A 29 9.28 11.44 17.01
CA ASN A 29 10.15 10.30 16.75
C ASN A 29 9.78 9.57 15.45
N VAL A 30 10.74 8.84 14.88
CA VAL A 30 10.49 7.82 13.85
C VAL A 30 10.35 6.47 14.54
N ILE A 31 9.22 5.79 14.34
CA ILE A 31 8.90 4.53 15.01
C ILE A 31 9.57 3.37 14.27
N ASP A 32 9.36 3.30 12.95
CA ASP A 32 9.89 2.33 12.00
C ASP A 32 10.08 3.00 10.62
N GLY A 33 10.32 2.23 9.56
CA GLY A 33 10.60 2.75 8.22
C GLY A 33 9.41 3.37 7.48
N ASP A 34 8.20 3.33 8.04
CA ASP A 34 7.01 3.92 7.41
C ASP A 34 6.01 4.55 8.40
N THR A 35 6.38 4.67 9.67
CA THR A 35 5.56 5.25 10.73
C THR A 35 6.31 6.34 11.51
N ILE A 36 5.68 7.52 11.59
CA ILE A 36 6.18 8.69 12.33
C ILE A 36 5.28 8.95 13.53
N LYS A 37 5.87 9.28 14.68
CA LYS A 37 5.15 9.78 15.87
C LYS A 37 5.25 11.30 15.94
N LEU A 38 4.11 11.96 16.12
CA LEU A 38 3.99 13.41 16.28
C LEU A 38 4.05 13.81 17.76
N LYS A 39 4.43 15.06 18.06
CA LYS A 39 4.48 15.57 19.44
C LYS A 39 3.14 15.57 20.17
N ASN A 40 2.03 15.69 19.45
CA ASN A 40 0.67 15.56 20.02
C ASN A 40 0.26 14.10 20.31
N ASN A 41 1.23 13.18 20.35
CA ASN A 41 1.02 11.74 20.55
C ASN A 41 0.23 11.04 19.43
N GLY A 42 -0.04 11.73 18.32
CA GLY A 42 -0.58 11.13 17.09
C GLY A 42 0.49 10.35 16.32
N TYR A 43 0.03 9.53 15.38
CA TYR A 43 0.89 8.73 14.50
C TYR A 43 0.54 9.02 13.04
N VAL A 44 1.55 8.98 12.18
CA VAL A 44 1.42 9.09 10.73
C VAL A 44 1.94 7.80 10.10
N ARG A 45 1.12 7.14 9.27
CA ARG A 45 1.52 6.01 8.42
C ARG A 45 1.74 6.52 6.99
N LEU A 46 2.94 6.29 6.46
CA LEU A 46 3.33 6.73 5.13
C LEU A 46 2.54 5.96 4.06
N LEU A 47 1.73 6.69 3.27
CA LEU A 47 0.93 6.13 2.19
C LEU A 47 1.78 5.55 1.05
N GLY A 48 1.28 4.49 0.43
CA GLY A 48 1.83 3.90 -0.80
C GLY A 48 3.06 3.00 -0.61
N ILE A 49 3.54 2.83 0.62
CA ILE A 49 4.77 2.08 0.91
C ILE A 49 4.60 1.16 2.11
N ASN A 50 5.38 0.09 2.16
CA ASN A 50 5.54 -0.75 3.34
C ASN A 50 7.03 -0.97 3.60
N ALA A 51 7.48 -0.57 4.78
CA ALA A 51 8.82 -0.86 5.25
C ALA A 51 8.90 -2.31 5.78
N PRO A 52 10.12 -2.86 5.93
CA PRO A 52 10.30 -4.12 6.64
C PRO A 52 9.81 -4.02 8.08
N GLU A 53 9.24 -5.10 8.60
CA GLU A 53 8.85 -5.25 10.01
C GLU A 53 10.08 -5.50 10.90
N LYS A 54 9.96 -5.33 12.23
CA LYS A 54 11.09 -5.42 13.18
C LYS A 54 11.95 -6.69 13.06
N SER A 55 11.33 -7.82 12.70
CA SER A 55 12.01 -9.11 12.53
C SER A 55 12.58 -9.35 11.13
N GLN A 56 12.40 -8.40 10.21
CA GLN A 56 12.80 -8.51 8.81
C GLN A 56 14.11 -7.78 8.53
N LEU A 57 14.81 -8.23 7.49
CA LEU A 57 16.01 -7.59 6.96
C LEU A 57 15.70 -6.13 6.53
N PHE A 58 16.66 -5.21 6.72
CA PHE A 58 16.53 -3.77 6.44
C PHE A 58 15.59 -2.97 7.36
N TYR A 59 15.06 -3.54 8.45
CA TYR A 59 14.21 -2.79 9.38
C TYR A 59 14.91 -1.55 9.95
N ASN A 60 16.11 -1.71 10.51
CA ASN A 60 16.83 -0.60 11.16
C ASN A 60 17.32 0.41 10.12
N GLU A 61 17.79 -0.08 8.99
CA GLU A 61 18.28 0.71 7.86
C GLU A 61 17.15 1.56 7.27
N SER A 62 15.96 0.99 7.10
CA SER A 62 14.77 1.70 6.64
C SER A 62 14.32 2.78 7.63
N LYS A 63 14.26 2.44 8.92
CA LYS A 63 13.97 3.39 10.00
C LYS A 63 14.97 4.55 10.05
N ASN A 64 16.26 4.24 10.00
CA ASN A 64 17.33 5.24 10.04
C ASN A 64 17.26 6.14 8.80
N ARG A 65 16.99 5.56 7.63
CA ARG A 65 16.84 6.35 6.41
C ARG A 65 15.66 7.31 6.50
N LEU A 66 14.50 6.86 6.99
CA LEU A 66 13.37 7.75 7.20
C LEU A 66 13.75 8.89 8.15
N LYS A 67 14.46 8.61 9.24
CA LYS A 67 14.95 9.63 10.17
C LYS A 67 15.86 10.66 9.47
N GLU A 68 16.87 10.24 8.72
CA GLU A 68 17.76 11.13 7.95
C GLU A 68 17.00 11.97 6.90
N LEU A 69 15.98 11.39 6.28
CA LEU A 69 15.16 12.09 5.30
C LEU A 69 14.35 13.22 5.92
N LEU A 70 14.08 13.19 7.23
CA LEU A 70 13.27 14.16 7.97
C LEU A 70 14.10 15.14 8.81
N GLU A 71 15.28 14.74 9.27
CA GLU A 71 16.12 15.57 10.14
C GLU A 71 16.49 16.92 9.51
N ASN A 72 16.37 17.98 10.33
CA ASN A 72 16.72 19.36 9.98
C ASN A 72 16.05 19.89 8.69
N LYS A 73 14.87 19.35 8.34
CA LYS A 73 14.11 19.75 7.15
C LYS A 73 12.73 20.25 7.53
N GLU A 74 12.17 21.05 6.63
CA GLU A 74 10.78 21.46 6.73
C GLU A 74 9.88 20.31 6.27
N ILE A 75 8.92 19.91 7.11
CA ILE A 75 8.09 18.73 6.85
C ILE A 75 6.65 19.16 6.61
N PHE A 76 6.08 18.67 5.52
CA PHE A 76 4.67 18.84 5.17
C PHE A 76 3.99 17.49 5.03
N PHE A 77 2.76 17.41 5.53
CA PHE A 77 1.95 16.20 5.49
C PHE A 77 0.75 16.41 4.56
N GLU A 78 0.67 15.61 3.51
CA GLU A 78 -0.42 15.66 2.55
C GLU A 78 -1.32 14.43 2.71
N LYS A 79 -2.62 14.65 2.88
CA LYS A 79 -3.62 13.57 2.92
C LYS A 79 -4.01 13.17 1.50
N ASP A 80 -4.36 11.90 1.30
CA ASP A 80 -5.11 11.47 0.11
C ASP A 80 -6.64 11.52 0.42
N ARG A 81 -7.41 10.50 0.03
CA ARG A 81 -8.85 10.40 0.30
C ARG A 81 -9.17 10.15 1.78
N GLU A 82 -8.63 9.07 2.33
CA GLU A 82 -8.84 8.67 3.72
C GLU A 82 -7.95 9.46 4.67
N ASP A 83 -8.48 9.84 5.84
CA ASP A 83 -7.70 10.57 6.84
C ASP A 83 -6.91 9.65 7.78
N LYS A 84 -7.54 8.56 8.21
CA LYS A 84 -7.00 7.65 9.21
C LYS A 84 -7.27 6.21 8.84
N ASP A 85 -6.36 5.33 9.25
CA ASP A 85 -6.62 3.90 9.22
C ASP A 85 -7.43 3.43 10.45
N LYS A 86 -7.74 2.13 10.49
CA LYS A 86 -8.48 1.48 11.58
C LYS A 86 -7.81 1.55 12.96
N TYR A 87 -6.53 1.91 13.02
CA TYR A 87 -5.77 2.10 14.26
C TYR A 87 -5.69 3.58 14.68
N GLY A 88 -6.34 4.48 13.94
CA GLY A 88 -6.35 5.92 14.20
C GLY A 88 -5.09 6.65 13.74
N ARG A 89 -4.20 6.00 12.99
CA ARG A 89 -2.99 6.65 12.43
C ARG A 89 -3.39 7.51 11.24
N LEU A 90 -2.86 8.72 11.16
CA LEU A 90 -3.04 9.60 10.01
C LEU A 90 -2.39 8.98 8.79
N LEU A 91 -3.13 8.90 7.68
CA LEU A 91 -2.62 8.43 6.40
C LEU A 91 -2.07 9.61 5.61
N ARG A 92 -0.75 9.66 5.38
CA ARG A 92 -0.11 10.83 4.75
C ARG A 92 0.98 10.46 3.74
N TYR A 93 1.10 11.30 2.73
CA TYR A 93 2.35 11.54 2.03
C TYR A 93 3.17 12.56 2.81
N VAL A 94 4.46 12.31 2.92
CA VAL A 94 5.38 13.14 3.70
C VAL A 94 6.34 13.80 2.74
N PHE A 95 6.37 15.13 2.78
CA PHE A 95 7.33 15.94 2.05
C PHE A 95 8.35 16.49 3.02
N ALA A 96 9.62 16.32 2.70
CA ALA A 96 10.72 16.99 3.40
C ALA A 96 11.35 17.98 2.42
N ASN A 97 11.18 19.27 2.67
CA ASN A 97 11.35 20.36 1.71
C ASN A 97 10.52 20.07 0.44
N LYS A 98 11.17 19.78 -0.69
CA LYS A 98 10.52 19.44 -1.97
C LYS A 98 10.53 17.95 -2.29
N THR A 99 11.07 17.12 -1.41
CA THR A 99 11.24 15.68 -1.64
C THR A 99 10.06 14.91 -1.06
N LEU A 100 9.36 14.15 -1.90
CA LEU A 100 8.38 13.16 -1.45
C LEU A 100 9.11 11.97 -0.81
N VAL A 101 9.11 11.91 0.52
CA VAL A 101 9.84 10.94 1.34
C VAL A 101 9.38 9.51 1.05
N ASN A 102 8.07 9.29 0.92
CA ASN A 102 7.49 7.98 0.62
C ASN A 102 8.12 7.38 -0.64
N LEU A 103 8.16 8.18 -1.71
CA LEU A 103 8.73 7.78 -2.99
C LEU A 103 10.25 7.57 -2.89
N GLN A 104 10.95 8.43 -2.15
CA GLN A 104 12.39 8.33 -2.00
C GLN A 104 12.82 7.04 -1.30
N LEU A 105 12.10 6.63 -0.26
CA LEU A 105 12.34 5.35 0.43
C LEU A 105 12.19 4.15 -0.52
N VAL A 106 11.22 4.18 -1.42
CA VAL A 106 11.03 3.13 -2.43
C VAL A 106 12.13 3.16 -3.49
N ARG A 107 12.48 4.35 -3.99
CA ARG A 107 13.55 4.54 -4.99
C ARG A 107 14.89 3.99 -4.50
N GLU A 108 15.17 4.16 -3.22
CA GLU A 108 16.40 3.71 -2.58
C GLU A 108 16.30 2.28 -2.03
N GLY A 109 15.14 1.63 -2.12
CA GLY A 109 14.97 0.24 -1.68
C GLY A 109 14.88 0.04 -0.16
N TYR A 110 14.48 1.06 0.60
CA TYR A 110 14.23 0.96 2.04
C TYR A 110 12.78 0.60 2.36
N ALA A 111 11.88 0.74 1.40
CA ALA A 111 10.50 0.28 1.49
C ALA A 111 10.06 -0.31 0.15
N LYS A 112 9.08 -1.21 0.17
CA LYS A 112 8.44 -1.73 -1.05
C LYS A 112 7.13 -0.98 -1.35
N PRO A 113 6.64 -0.99 -2.60
CA PRO A 113 5.31 -0.50 -2.92
C PRO A 113 4.22 -1.19 -2.11
N TYR A 114 3.25 -0.41 -1.63
CA TYR A 114 2.01 -0.87 -1.01
C TYR A 114 0.87 -0.03 -1.56
N LEU A 115 0.41 -0.41 -2.76
CA LEU A 115 -0.36 0.44 -3.66
C LEU A 115 -1.79 -0.08 -3.85
N LEU A 116 -2.53 -0.06 -2.74
CA LEU A 116 -3.97 -0.33 -2.75
C LEU A 116 -4.71 0.84 -3.38
N ASP A 117 -5.79 0.54 -4.11
CA ASP A 117 -6.65 1.54 -4.75
C ASP A 117 -5.90 2.46 -5.74
N ASP A 118 -6.49 3.62 -6.00
CA ASP A 118 -5.98 4.65 -6.91
C ASP A 118 -5.33 5.80 -6.12
N LEU A 119 -4.20 5.51 -5.48
CA LEU A 119 -3.41 6.46 -4.70
C LEU A 119 -2.81 7.56 -5.59
N LYS A 120 -2.83 8.82 -5.13
CA LYS A 120 -2.36 10.00 -5.89
C LYS A 120 -0.97 9.84 -6.50
N TYR A 121 -0.03 9.21 -5.78
CA TYR A 121 1.35 9.02 -6.23
C TYR A 121 1.67 7.59 -6.70
N LYS A 122 0.65 6.75 -6.95
CA LYS A 122 0.82 5.33 -7.34
C LYS A 122 1.83 5.13 -8.45
N ALA A 123 1.61 5.76 -9.61
CA ALA A 123 2.50 5.62 -10.77
C ALA A 123 3.95 6.06 -10.49
N LYS A 124 4.15 7.11 -9.67
CA LYS A 124 5.48 7.59 -9.32
C LYS A 124 6.21 6.61 -8.40
N ILE A 125 5.50 6.01 -7.44
CA ILE A 125 6.05 4.99 -6.54
C ILE A 125 6.39 3.71 -7.33
N GLU A 126 5.54 3.29 -8.28
CA GLU A 126 5.86 2.15 -9.15
C GLU A 126 7.13 2.37 -9.98
N ASN A 127 7.29 3.58 -10.54
CA ASN A 127 8.49 3.92 -11.29
C ASN A 127 9.74 3.98 -10.40
N ALA A 128 9.61 4.52 -9.18
CA ALA A 128 10.69 4.49 -8.19
C ALA A 128 11.12 3.06 -7.85
N TRP A 129 10.18 2.13 -7.72
CA TRP A 129 10.50 0.72 -7.50
C TRP A 129 11.22 0.09 -8.70
N LYS A 130 10.80 0.40 -9.93
CA LYS A 130 11.51 -0.04 -11.15
C LYS A 130 12.95 0.48 -11.20
N GLU A 131 13.17 1.75 -10.84
CA GLU A 131 14.51 2.33 -10.72
C GLU A 131 15.36 1.58 -9.67
N CYS A 132 14.76 1.22 -8.54
CA CYS A 132 15.40 0.46 -7.48
C CYS A 132 15.80 -0.95 -7.93
N LEU A 133 14.90 -1.68 -8.63
CA LEU A 133 15.15 -3.01 -9.20
C LEU A 133 16.30 -2.99 -10.20
N GLN A 134 16.35 -1.98 -11.08
CA GLN A 134 17.44 -1.82 -12.06
C GLN A 134 18.80 -1.63 -11.38
N LYS A 135 18.83 -0.89 -10.28
CA LYS A 135 20.04 -0.59 -9.51
C LYS A 135 20.38 -1.64 -8.45
N LYS A 136 19.50 -2.62 -8.21
CA LYS A 136 19.59 -3.63 -7.15
C LYS A 136 19.93 -3.04 -5.77
N LEU A 137 19.24 -1.96 -5.38
CA LEU A 137 19.49 -1.29 -4.10
C LEU A 137 18.72 -1.96 -2.96
N ASN A 138 19.41 -2.21 -1.83
CA ASN A 138 18.79 -2.63 -0.57
C ASN A 138 17.77 -3.78 -0.76
N LEU A 139 16.48 -3.58 -0.45
CA LEU A 139 15.44 -4.60 -0.63
C LEU A 139 15.36 -5.13 -2.07
N CYS A 140 15.60 -4.28 -3.07
CA CYS A 140 15.58 -4.67 -4.49
C CYS A 140 16.73 -5.60 -4.90
N ASN A 141 17.71 -5.83 -4.02
CA ASN A 141 18.72 -6.86 -4.22
C ASN A 141 18.18 -8.28 -3.94
N PHE A 142 17.03 -8.40 -3.26
CA PHE A 142 16.43 -9.69 -2.84
C PHE A 142 15.21 -10.07 -3.70
N THR A 143 15.12 -9.55 -4.91
CA THR A 143 13.99 -9.75 -5.83
C THR A 143 14.33 -10.70 -6.98
N GLU A 144 15.36 -11.53 -6.83
CA GLU A 144 15.77 -12.53 -7.82
C GLU A 144 14.88 -13.78 -7.79
N THR A 145 14.06 -13.94 -6.76
CA THR A 145 13.06 -15.00 -6.62
C THR A 145 11.69 -14.43 -6.30
N CYS A 146 10.64 -15.19 -6.63
CA CYS A 146 9.27 -14.76 -6.35
C CYS A 146 8.96 -14.83 -4.85
N ASN A 147 8.89 -13.68 -4.19
CA ASN A 147 8.66 -13.57 -2.75
C ASN A 147 7.74 -12.38 -2.40
N ASN A 148 7.66 -12.04 -1.12
CA ASN A 148 6.83 -10.97 -0.58
C ASN A 148 7.23 -9.56 -1.03
N LEU A 149 8.42 -9.36 -1.62
CA LEU A 149 8.80 -8.10 -2.26
C LEU A 149 8.23 -7.97 -3.68
N CYS A 150 7.95 -9.10 -4.33
CA CYS A 150 7.47 -9.14 -5.70
C CYS A 150 5.96 -9.16 -5.81
N ILE A 151 5.28 -10.01 -5.03
CA ILE A 151 3.81 -10.11 -5.12
C ILE A 151 3.16 -9.22 -4.08
N GLY A 152 2.28 -8.33 -4.53
CA GLY A 152 1.49 -7.45 -3.68
C GLY A 152 0.02 -7.40 -4.07
N LEU A 153 -0.83 -7.14 -3.07
CA LEU A 153 -2.23 -6.84 -3.27
C LEU A 153 -2.35 -5.45 -3.91
N GLU A 154 -3.08 -5.36 -5.02
CA GLU A 154 -3.34 -4.10 -5.72
C GLU A 154 -4.77 -3.60 -5.44
N TYR A 155 -5.72 -4.51 -5.34
CA TYR A 155 -7.11 -4.16 -5.08
C TYR A 155 -7.90 -5.36 -4.55
N ILE A 156 -8.95 -5.08 -3.78
CA ILE A 156 -9.99 -6.05 -3.43
C ILE A 156 -11.35 -5.37 -3.59
N ASN A 157 -12.25 -6.01 -4.33
CA ASN A 157 -13.67 -5.75 -4.21
C ASN A 157 -14.29 -6.86 -3.37
N TRP A 158 -14.52 -6.56 -2.10
CA TRP A 158 -15.12 -7.51 -1.15
C TRP A 158 -16.64 -7.41 -1.10
N ASN A 159 -17.23 -6.30 -1.58
CA ASN A 159 -18.66 -6.09 -1.59
C ASN A 159 -19.20 -6.14 -3.02
N ALA A 160 -19.86 -7.25 -3.40
CA ALA A 160 -20.52 -7.30 -4.69
C ALA A 160 -21.74 -6.38 -4.71
N LYS A 161 -22.12 -5.91 -5.89
CA LYS A 161 -23.39 -5.19 -6.02
C LYS A 161 -24.53 -6.18 -5.83
N GLY A 162 -25.41 -5.91 -4.86
CA GLY A 162 -26.58 -6.73 -4.57
C GLY A 162 -26.27 -7.82 -3.55
N ASN A 163 -26.84 -9.00 -3.73
CA ASN A 163 -26.55 -10.17 -2.90
C ASN A 163 -25.29 -10.88 -3.43
N ASP A 164 -24.24 -10.97 -2.63
CA ASP A 164 -22.97 -11.60 -3.04
C ASP A 164 -23.15 -13.07 -3.45
N CYS A 165 -24.12 -13.78 -2.86
CA CYS A 165 -24.41 -15.16 -3.23
C CYS A 165 -24.99 -15.30 -4.65
N GLU A 166 -25.59 -14.23 -5.18
CA GLU A 166 -26.17 -14.17 -6.53
C GLU A 166 -25.22 -13.50 -7.54
N ASN A 167 -24.19 -12.81 -7.05
CA ASN A 167 -23.17 -12.14 -7.84
C ASN A 167 -21.75 -12.43 -7.32
N PRO A 168 -21.30 -13.69 -7.29
CA PRO A 168 -20.02 -14.06 -6.71
C PRO A 168 -18.81 -13.55 -7.53
N ASN A 169 -19.00 -13.22 -8.81
CA ASN A 169 -17.97 -12.52 -9.60
C ASN A 169 -17.92 -11.00 -9.34
N GLY A 170 -18.89 -10.46 -8.59
CA GLY A 170 -18.79 -9.11 -8.03
C GLY A 170 -17.73 -9.04 -6.93
N GLU A 171 -17.33 -10.17 -6.37
CA GLU A 171 -16.23 -10.29 -5.44
C GLU A 171 -14.94 -10.73 -6.14
N TYR A 172 -13.86 -9.95 -5.98
CA TYR A 172 -12.59 -10.30 -6.59
C TYR A 172 -11.39 -9.62 -5.93
N ILE A 173 -10.22 -10.25 -6.10
CA ILE A 173 -8.92 -9.73 -5.68
C ILE A 173 -8.03 -9.50 -6.89
N ILE A 174 -7.22 -8.45 -6.86
CA ILE A 174 -6.17 -8.19 -7.84
C ILE A 174 -4.81 -8.28 -7.15
N PHE A 175 -3.98 -9.22 -7.62
CA PHE A 175 -2.55 -9.25 -7.28
C PHE A 175 -1.72 -8.71 -8.43
N LYS A 176 -0.60 -8.08 -8.09
CA LYS A 176 0.38 -7.56 -9.04
C LYS A 176 1.76 -8.09 -8.72
N ASN A 177 2.51 -8.41 -9.77
CA ASN A 177 3.94 -8.66 -9.70
C ASN A 177 4.67 -7.33 -9.89
N TYR A 178 5.34 -6.85 -8.86
CA TYR A 178 6.12 -5.62 -8.86
C TYR A 178 7.57 -5.82 -9.30
N CYS A 179 8.01 -7.06 -9.54
CA CYS A 179 9.38 -7.37 -9.93
C CYS A 179 9.55 -7.51 -11.44
N ASN A 180 10.81 -7.47 -11.89
CA ASN A 180 11.23 -7.67 -13.28
C ASN A 180 11.45 -9.15 -13.65
N ILE A 181 10.94 -10.09 -12.84
CA ILE A 181 11.02 -11.54 -13.04
C ILE A 181 9.61 -12.14 -13.15
N SER A 182 9.48 -13.26 -13.85
CA SER A 182 8.23 -14.03 -13.84
C SER A 182 8.07 -14.77 -12.52
N CYS A 183 6.86 -14.78 -11.98
CA CYS A 183 6.50 -15.48 -10.75
C CYS A 183 5.64 -16.70 -11.07
N ASP A 184 6.14 -17.89 -10.78
CA ASP A 184 5.33 -19.12 -10.82
C ASP A 184 4.49 -19.21 -9.54
N LEU A 185 3.18 -19.05 -9.69
CA LEU A 185 2.21 -19.08 -8.58
C LEU A 185 1.58 -20.46 -8.42
N THR A 186 2.02 -21.47 -9.16
CA THR A 186 1.44 -22.81 -9.13
C THR A 186 1.43 -23.38 -7.71
N ASN A 187 0.28 -23.89 -7.27
CA ASN A 187 0.04 -24.43 -5.93
C ASN A 187 0.18 -23.42 -4.77
N TRP A 188 0.26 -22.12 -5.06
CA TRP A 188 0.08 -21.10 -4.02
C TRP A 188 -1.36 -21.16 -3.50
N LYS A 189 -1.55 -20.69 -2.27
CA LYS A 189 -2.83 -20.71 -1.57
C LYS A 189 -3.26 -19.29 -1.26
N LEU A 190 -4.48 -18.95 -1.64
CA LEU A 190 -5.19 -17.76 -1.20
C LEU A 190 -6.26 -18.20 -0.20
N LYS A 191 -6.22 -17.64 1.01
CA LYS A 191 -7.12 -18.00 2.10
C LYS A 191 -7.79 -16.80 2.73
N ASP A 192 -9.04 -16.98 3.14
CA ASP A 192 -9.78 -16.04 3.98
C ASP A 192 -9.61 -16.36 5.49
N LYS A 193 -10.40 -15.71 6.36
CA LYS A 193 -10.45 -16.00 7.81
C LYS A 193 -11.18 -17.31 8.15
N GLU A 194 -12.12 -17.76 7.31
CA GLU A 194 -12.93 -18.98 7.53
C GLU A 194 -12.30 -20.26 6.94
N ASN A 195 -11.06 -20.16 6.45
CA ASN A 195 -10.29 -21.21 5.79
C ASN A 195 -10.82 -21.65 4.41
N ASN A 196 -11.71 -20.88 3.77
CA ASN A 196 -11.91 -21.00 2.33
C ASN A 196 -10.54 -20.88 1.65
N THR A 197 -10.15 -21.91 0.90
CA THR A 197 -8.83 -21.98 0.27
C THR A 197 -8.94 -22.10 -1.24
N TYR A 198 -8.38 -21.13 -1.97
CA TYR A 198 -8.11 -21.20 -3.39
C TYR A 198 -6.69 -21.71 -3.61
N ILE A 199 -6.52 -22.67 -4.52
CA ILE A 199 -5.21 -23.15 -4.94
C ILE A 199 -4.99 -22.69 -6.37
N PHE A 200 -3.93 -21.91 -6.59
CA PHE A 200 -3.58 -21.44 -7.93
C PHE A 200 -3.26 -22.64 -8.84
N PRO A 201 -3.86 -22.69 -10.05
CA PRO A 201 -3.52 -23.70 -11.05
C PRO A 201 -2.10 -23.44 -11.60
N ASN A 202 -1.70 -24.16 -12.65
CA ASN A 202 -0.48 -23.78 -13.38
C ASN A 202 -0.63 -22.36 -13.90
N PHE A 203 0.08 -21.41 -13.29
CA PHE A 203 -0.08 -20.00 -13.57
C PHE A 203 1.22 -19.22 -13.35
N ILE A 204 1.64 -18.51 -14.38
CA ILE A 204 2.84 -17.67 -14.37
C ILE A 204 2.43 -16.21 -14.46
N LEU A 205 2.67 -15.45 -13.38
CA LEU A 205 2.46 -14.01 -13.36
C LEU A 205 3.70 -13.30 -13.90
N ARG A 206 3.60 -12.77 -15.11
CA ARG A 206 4.67 -12.04 -15.80
C ARG A 206 5.11 -10.77 -15.05
N PRO A 207 6.34 -10.27 -15.29
CA PRO A 207 6.83 -9.03 -14.71
C PRO A 207 5.85 -7.87 -14.89
N PHE A 208 5.62 -7.09 -13.84
CA PHE A 208 4.78 -5.88 -13.85
C PHE A 208 3.30 -6.09 -14.24
N ASN A 209 2.87 -7.33 -14.44
CA ASN A 209 1.49 -7.67 -14.75
C ASN A 209 0.67 -7.93 -13.49
N LYS A 210 -0.66 -7.93 -13.68
CA LYS A 210 -1.65 -8.25 -12.66
C LYS A 210 -2.45 -9.49 -13.03
N VAL A 211 -3.00 -10.14 -12.03
CA VAL A 211 -3.99 -11.21 -12.14
C VAL A 211 -5.20 -10.87 -11.28
N ILE A 212 -6.39 -11.07 -11.82
CA ILE A 212 -7.66 -10.93 -11.12
C ILE A 212 -8.13 -12.33 -10.74
N ILE A 213 -8.55 -12.50 -9.48
CA ILE A 213 -9.14 -13.74 -8.98
C ILE A 213 -10.57 -13.41 -8.55
N TYR A 214 -11.54 -13.91 -9.32
CA TYR A 214 -12.96 -13.79 -9.00
C TYR A 214 -13.40 -14.93 -8.08
N SER A 215 -14.28 -14.64 -7.11
CA SER A 215 -14.82 -15.67 -6.19
C SER A 215 -15.79 -16.64 -6.87
N GLY A 216 -16.47 -16.21 -7.94
CA GLY A 216 -17.43 -17.02 -8.68
C GLY A 216 -16.82 -17.90 -9.77
N ASP A 217 -17.66 -18.22 -10.76
CA ASP A 217 -17.35 -19.16 -11.83
C ASP A 217 -16.86 -18.48 -13.12
N GLY A 218 -16.02 -19.20 -13.87
CA GLY A 218 -15.55 -18.76 -15.18
C GLY A 218 -14.41 -19.61 -15.73
N GLN A 219 -13.86 -19.19 -16.88
CA GLN A 219 -12.74 -19.88 -17.52
C GLN A 219 -11.43 -19.13 -17.29
N ASN A 220 -10.47 -19.81 -16.65
CA ASN A 220 -9.15 -19.26 -16.38
C ASN A 220 -8.42 -18.86 -17.68
N ASN A 221 -7.72 -17.73 -17.62
CA ASN A 221 -6.81 -17.27 -18.67
C ASN A 221 -5.57 -16.60 -18.03
N GLU A 222 -4.71 -15.97 -18.84
CA GLU A 222 -3.46 -15.33 -18.38
C GLU A 222 -3.65 -14.10 -17.47
N LYS A 223 -4.87 -13.55 -17.37
CA LYS A 223 -5.19 -12.32 -16.62
C LYS A 223 -6.26 -12.55 -15.55
N GLU A 224 -7.11 -13.54 -15.73
CA GLU A 224 -8.28 -13.79 -14.90
C GLU A 224 -8.34 -15.25 -14.48
N LEU A 225 -8.56 -15.45 -13.19
CA LEU A 225 -8.74 -16.73 -12.55
C LEU A 225 -10.07 -16.73 -11.80
N TYR A 226 -10.68 -17.91 -11.69
CA TYR A 226 -11.99 -18.11 -11.08
C TYR A 226 -11.88 -19.18 -10.00
N TRP A 227 -12.35 -18.86 -8.79
CA TRP A 227 -12.36 -19.80 -7.67
C TRP A 227 -13.31 -20.97 -7.95
N ASN A 228 -14.40 -20.73 -8.68
CA ASN A 228 -15.48 -21.68 -8.91
C ASN A 228 -15.97 -22.32 -7.59
N LYS A 229 -16.16 -21.47 -6.56
CA LYS A 229 -16.48 -21.92 -5.21
C LYS A 229 -17.80 -22.70 -5.19
N GLN A 230 -17.69 -23.98 -4.85
CA GLN A 230 -18.84 -24.87 -4.74
C GLN A 230 -19.65 -24.58 -3.47
N GLY A 231 -20.97 -24.72 -3.55
CA GLY A 231 -21.89 -24.57 -2.40
C GLY A 231 -23.07 -23.65 -2.69
N ARG A 232 -23.87 -23.38 -1.66
CA ARG A 232 -25.09 -22.55 -1.78
C ARG A 232 -24.80 -21.06 -2.01
N CYS A 233 -23.60 -20.60 -1.66
CA CYS A 233 -23.17 -19.21 -1.81
C CYS A 233 -21.69 -19.18 -2.24
N GLY A 234 -21.43 -18.56 -3.39
CA GLY A 234 -20.08 -18.41 -3.95
C GLY A 234 -19.29 -17.24 -3.37
N ALA A 235 -19.88 -16.43 -2.49
CA ALA A 235 -19.20 -15.37 -1.75
C ALA A 235 -18.09 -15.95 -0.87
N VAL A 236 -16.99 -15.21 -0.78
CA VAL A 236 -15.79 -15.52 0.02
C VAL A 236 -15.46 -14.37 0.94
N TRP A 237 -15.56 -13.12 0.46
CA TRP A 237 -15.04 -11.96 1.15
C TRP A 237 -16.12 -11.31 2.03
N ASN A 238 -15.96 -11.40 3.34
CA ASN A 238 -17.00 -10.99 4.29
C ASN A 238 -17.25 -9.45 4.34
N ASN A 239 -18.51 -9.09 4.10
CA ASN A 239 -19.04 -7.71 4.12
C ASN A 239 -19.26 -7.09 5.53
N ASN A 240 -19.13 -7.88 6.59
CA ASN A 240 -19.61 -7.53 7.94
C ASN A 240 -18.60 -6.64 8.69
N CYS A 241 -18.98 -6.07 9.83
CA CYS A 241 -18.13 -5.14 10.60
C CYS A 241 -16.74 -5.71 10.97
N ASP A 242 -16.64 -7.03 11.19
CA ASP A 242 -15.38 -7.72 11.47
C ASP A 242 -14.48 -7.89 10.23
N GLY A 243 -15.04 -7.66 9.02
CA GLY A 243 -14.39 -7.82 7.73
C GLY A 243 -13.79 -9.22 7.54
N ASP A 244 -12.69 -9.26 6.79
CA ASP A 244 -11.98 -10.50 6.47
C ASP A 244 -10.46 -10.31 6.40
N ILE A 245 -9.74 -11.42 6.24
CA ILE A 245 -8.29 -11.49 6.14
C ILE A 245 -7.89 -12.25 4.87
N ILE A 246 -7.14 -11.59 4.00
CA ILE A 246 -6.51 -12.18 2.82
C ILE A 246 -5.14 -12.71 3.22
N ASN A 247 -4.93 -14.02 3.10
CA ASN A 247 -3.62 -14.66 3.28
C ASN A 247 -3.16 -15.28 1.97
N LEU A 248 -2.04 -14.80 1.43
CA LEU A 248 -1.37 -15.41 0.28
C LEU A 248 -0.14 -16.18 0.74
N ILE A 249 -0.11 -17.48 0.46
CA ILE A 249 0.91 -18.42 0.92
C ILE A 249 1.50 -19.12 -0.30
N ASN A 250 2.82 -19.20 -0.40
CA ASN A 250 3.46 -19.90 -1.54
C ASN A 250 3.34 -21.42 -1.44
N SER A 251 3.77 -22.13 -2.48
CA SER A 251 3.75 -23.60 -2.55
C SER A 251 4.57 -24.29 -1.45
N ASN A 252 5.57 -23.61 -0.88
CA ASN A 252 6.39 -24.11 0.23
C ASN A 252 5.80 -23.80 1.61
N GLY A 253 4.64 -23.13 1.68
CA GLY A 253 3.99 -22.77 2.95
C GLY A 253 4.45 -21.45 3.57
N SER A 254 5.32 -20.67 2.90
CA SER A 254 5.72 -19.34 3.38
C SER A 254 4.62 -18.32 3.13
N LEU A 255 4.31 -17.51 4.16
CA LEU A 255 3.41 -16.37 4.03
C LEU A 255 4.05 -15.28 3.15
N ILE A 256 3.39 -14.94 2.06
CA ILE A 256 3.82 -13.91 1.11
C ILE A 256 3.17 -12.58 1.45
N LEU A 257 1.88 -12.57 1.74
CA LEU A 257 1.13 -11.37 2.07
C LEU A 257 -0.02 -11.69 3.02
N ILE A 258 -0.26 -10.79 3.94
CA ILE A 258 -1.47 -10.74 4.78
C ILE A 258 -2.09 -9.35 4.67
N TYR A 259 -3.40 -9.28 4.49
CA TYR A 259 -4.15 -8.03 4.48
C TYR A 259 -5.49 -8.22 5.19
N SER A 260 -5.96 -7.19 5.91
CA SER A 260 -7.27 -7.24 6.57
C SER A 260 -8.02 -5.92 6.43
N TYR A 261 -9.29 -6.01 6.05
CA TYR A 261 -10.19 -4.87 5.93
C TYR A 261 -11.32 -4.95 6.96
N LYS A 262 -12.11 -3.88 7.07
CA LYS A 262 -13.38 -3.88 7.83
C LYS A 262 -14.52 -3.70 6.83
N GLY A 263 -15.60 -4.43 7.02
CA GLY A 263 -16.81 -4.25 6.23
C GLY A 263 -17.71 -3.17 6.83
N PHE A 264 -19.02 -3.27 6.56
CA PHE A 264 -19.99 -2.30 7.04
C PHE A 264 -20.35 -2.52 8.51
N CYS A 265 -20.21 -1.43 9.27
CA CYS A 265 -20.84 -1.17 10.55
C CYS A 265 -21.76 0.05 10.32
#